data_AF-A0A7X9JJT2-F1
#
_entry.id   AF-A0A7X9JJT2-F1
#
_cell.length_a   1.000
_cell.length_b   1.000
_cell.length_c   1.000
_cell.angle_alpha   90.00
_cell.angle_beta   90.00
_cell.angle_gamma   90.00
#
_symmetry.space_group_name_H-M   'P 1'
#
loop_
_entity.id
_entity.type
_entity.pdbx_description
1 polymer ?
#
loop_
_entity_poly.entity_id
_entity_poly.type
_entity_poly.pdbx_seq_one_letter_code
_entity_poly.pdbx_strand_id
1 'polypeptide(L)'
;MAFLYDILLQEFGKRAIAQVTVPNHITDNLKPGFGQRPYQIEAFQRFILCDSEDFEGKPKRPFHLLYNMATGSGKTLIMAGLMLHLYQKGYRNFLFFVNSNNIIQKTKDNFLNPQASKYLFNDKIVIAGKEVLIKEIDNFEEADNQNINIKFTTIQQLHIDLNNTKENSVTYEDFKDKKLVLIADEAHHLVAGTKSGNLFGSWEDTVKK
;
A
#
# COMPACT_ATOMS: atom_id res chain seq x y z
N MET A 1 28.37 -14.37 -17.57
CA MET A 1 27.59 -15.43 -18.24
C MET A 1 26.74 -16.07 -17.16
N ALA A 2 25.40 -16.04 -17.26
CA ALA A 2 24.54 -16.62 -16.22
C ALA A 2 24.60 -18.15 -16.30
N PHE A 3 24.53 -18.84 -15.15
CA PHE A 3 24.47 -20.31 -15.14
C PHE A 3 23.11 -20.77 -15.65
N LEU A 4 23.06 -21.93 -16.32
CA LEU A 4 21.80 -22.52 -16.80
C LEU A 4 20.78 -22.69 -15.65
N TYR A 5 21.26 -23.03 -14.45
CA TYR A 5 20.44 -23.11 -13.25
C TYR A 5 19.69 -21.81 -12.95
N ASP A 6 20.36 -20.65 -12.99
CA ASP A 6 19.75 -19.35 -12.73
C ASP A 6 18.70 -19.01 -13.80
N ILE A 7 18.99 -19.34 -15.06
CA ILE A 7 18.08 -19.12 -16.20
C ILE A 7 16.80 -19.93 -16.01
N LEU A 8 16.91 -21.20 -15.62
CA LEU A 8 15.75 -22.08 -15.39
C LEU A 8 14.90 -21.54 -14.24
N LEU A 9 15.51 -21.18 -13.10
CA LEU A 9 14.78 -20.59 -11.97
C LEU A 9 14.06 -19.30 -12.38
N GLN A 10 14.73 -18.43 -13.13
CA GLN A 10 14.16 -17.16 -13.57
C GLN A 10 12.99 -17.38 -14.55
N GLU A 11 13.11 -18.30 -15.50
CA GLU A 11 12.08 -18.57 -16.50
C GLU A 11 10.83 -19.19 -15.88
N PHE A 12 11.00 -20.21 -15.04
CA PHE A 12 9.88 -20.82 -14.34
C PHE A 12 9.24 -19.85 -13.33
N GLY A 13 10.04 -19.01 -12.65
CA GLY A 13 9.53 -17.95 -11.79
C GLY A 13 8.68 -16.93 -12.56
N LYS A 14 9.14 -16.46 -13.72
CA LYS A 14 8.35 -15.56 -14.59
C LYS A 14 7.05 -16.21 -15.05
N ARG A 15 7.10 -17.48 -15.47
CA ARG A 15 5.91 -18.23 -15.90
C ARG A 15 4.91 -18.39 -14.75
N ALA A 16 5.37 -18.70 -13.54
CA ALA A 16 4.52 -18.82 -12.36
C ALA A 16 3.82 -17.49 -12.04
N ILE A 17 4.55 -16.36 -12.06
CA ILE A 17 3.97 -15.02 -11.85
C ILE A 17 2.91 -14.72 -12.92
N ALA A 18 3.22 -14.97 -14.20
CA ALA A 18 2.31 -14.68 -15.31
C ALA A 18 1.00 -15.50 -15.27
N GLN A 19 1.00 -16.67 -14.62
CA GLN A 19 -0.20 -17.51 -14.44
C GLN A 19 -1.15 -16.99 -13.36
N VAL A 20 -0.67 -16.11 -12.48
CA VAL A 20 -1.53 -15.50 -11.45
C VAL A 20 -2.53 -14.57 -12.11
N THR A 21 -3.82 -14.78 -11.87
CA THR A 21 -4.86 -13.91 -12.39
C THR A 21 -5.04 -12.70 -11.47
N VAL A 22 -5.05 -11.50 -12.04
CA VAL A 22 -5.44 -10.29 -11.29
C VAL A 22 -6.96 -10.32 -11.11
N PRO A 23 -7.47 -10.36 -9.88
CA PRO A 23 -8.88 -10.59 -9.62
C PRO A 23 -9.74 -9.35 -9.92
N ASN A 24 -11.01 -9.60 -10.22
CA ASN A 24 -11.99 -8.59 -10.62
C ASN A 24 -12.21 -7.48 -9.58
N HIS A 25 -12.08 -7.79 -8.28
CA HIS A 25 -12.17 -6.76 -7.24
C HIS A 25 -11.08 -5.69 -7.35
N ILE A 26 -10.02 -5.93 -8.12
CA ILE A 26 -9.04 -4.92 -8.54
C ILE A 26 -9.44 -4.32 -9.89
N THR A 27 -9.56 -5.16 -10.93
CA THR A 27 -9.67 -4.67 -12.32
C THR A 27 -10.96 -3.89 -12.59
N ASP A 28 -12.06 -4.25 -11.95
CA ASP A 28 -13.38 -3.67 -12.21
C ASP A 28 -13.59 -2.36 -11.41
N ASN A 29 -12.77 -2.16 -10.37
CA ASN A 29 -12.90 -1.08 -9.39
C ASN A 29 -11.83 0.02 -9.53
N LEU A 30 -10.75 -0.25 -10.28
CA LEU A 30 -9.82 0.80 -10.69
C LEU A 30 -10.39 1.60 -11.87
N LYS A 31 -9.91 2.83 -12.04
CA LYS A 31 -10.32 3.69 -13.14
C LYS A 31 -10.14 2.98 -14.50
N PRO A 32 -11.14 2.99 -15.39
CA PRO A 32 -11.03 2.35 -16.71
C PRO A 32 -9.78 2.80 -17.48
N GLY A 33 -9.10 1.85 -18.13
CA GLY A 33 -7.85 2.09 -18.85
C GLY A 33 -6.60 2.16 -17.97
N PHE A 34 -6.75 2.16 -16.64
CA PHE A 34 -5.63 2.01 -15.71
C PHE A 34 -5.42 0.53 -15.32
N GLY A 35 -4.18 0.16 -14.98
CA GLY A 35 -3.87 -1.17 -14.45
C GLY A 35 -3.63 -2.24 -15.51
N GLN A 36 -3.69 -1.85 -16.79
CA GLN A 36 -3.54 -2.74 -17.94
C GLN A 36 -2.10 -2.78 -18.49
N ARG A 37 -1.20 -1.95 -17.96
CA ARG A 37 0.22 -1.97 -18.38
C ARG A 37 0.87 -3.26 -17.86
N PRO A 38 1.67 -3.99 -18.66
CA PRO A 38 2.23 -5.28 -18.26
C PRO A 38 2.93 -5.28 -16.89
N TYR A 39 3.71 -4.24 -16.57
CA TYR A 39 4.38 -4.15 -15.27
C TYR A 39 3.44 -3.88 -14.10
N GLN A 40 2.29 -3.22 -14.31
CA GLN A 40 1.28 -3.01 -13.27
C GLN A 40 0.57 -4.33 -12.96
N ILE A 41 0.22 -5.07 -14.02
CA ILE A 41 -0.33 -6.42 -13.91
C ILE A 41 0.67 -7.31 -13.14
N GLU A 42 1.94 -7.33 -13.56
CA GLU A 42 2.98 -8.11 -12.90
C GLU A 42 3.18 -7.69 -11.42
N ALA A 43 3.10 -6.39 -11.11
CA ALA A 43 3.18 -5.90 -9.73
C ALA A 43 2.03 -6.45 -8.85
N PHE A 44 0.81 -6.51 -9.39
CA PHE A 44 -0.32 -7.15 -8.71
C PHE A 44 -0.11 -8.66 -8.59
N GLN A 45 0.28 -9.34 -9.66
CA GLN A 45 0.54 -10.78 -9.67
C GLN A 45 1.58 -11.20 -8.63
N ARG A 46 2.70 -10.46 -8.56
CA ARG A 46 3.76 -10.68 -7.55
C ARG A 46 3.22 -10.55 -6.13
N PHE A 47 2.42 -9.52 -5.87
CA PHE A 47 1.81 -9.35 -4.55
C PHE A 47 0.88 -10.50 -4.22
N ILE A 48 -0.03 -10.84 -5.14
CA ILE A 48 -1.05 -11.87 -4.95
C ILE A 48 -0.40 -13.23 -4.72
N LEU A 49 0.61 -13.59 -5.53
CA LEU A 49 1.38 -14.83 -5.36
C LEU A 49 2.04 -14.88 -3.97
N CYS A 50 2.69 -13.79 -3.57
CA CYS A 50 3.32 -13.68 -2.25
C CYS A 50 2.28 -13.72 -1.12
N ASP A 51 1.09 -13.16 -1.30
CA ASP A 51 0.02 -13.18 -0.29
C ASP A 51 -0.62 -14.58 -0.16
N SER A 52 -0.85 -15.28 -1.29
CA SER A 52 -1.61 -16.53 -1.36
C SER A 52 -0.79 -17.79 -1.14
N GLU A 53 0.45 -17.85 -1.62
CA GLU A 53 1.26 -19.07 -1.58
C GLU A 53 2.20 -19.09 -0.39
N ASP A 54 2.38 -20.25 0.24
CA ASP A 54 3.45 -20.46 1.20
C ASP A 54 4.70 -21.00 0.50
N PHE A 55 5.88 -20.59 0.95
CA PHE A 55 7.14 -21.02 0.35
C PHE A 55 8.29 -20.89 1.35
N GLU A 56 9.34 -21.68 1.15
CA GLU A 56 10.54 -21.63 1.99
C GLU A 56 11.19 -20.24 1.93
N GLY A 57 11.38 -19.62 3.09
CA GLY A 57 11.92 -18.26 3.20
C GLY A 57 10.88 -17.13 3.13
N LYS A 58 9.58 -17.45 3.05
CA LYS A 58 8.53 -16.44 3.16
C LYS A 58 8.57 -15.75 4.53
N PRO A 59 8.64 -14.40 4.60
CA PRO A 59 8.61 -13.69 5.87
C PRO A 59 7.25 -13.87 6.56
N LYS A 60 7.27 -14.02 7.89
CA LYS A 60 6.05 -14.00 8.70
C LYS A 60 5.39 -12.63 8.62
N ARG A 61 4.07 -12.58 8.78
CA ARG A 61 3.35 -11.30 8.94
C ARG A 61 3.72 -10.66 10.29
N PRO A 62 3.85 -9.33 10.36
CA PRO A 62 3.80 -8.38 9.22
C PRO A 62 5.08 -8.50 8.36
N PHE A 63 4.90 -8.54 7.03
CA PHE A 63 6.03 -8.53 6.09
C PHE A 63 6.09 -7.22 5.32
N HIS A 64 7.30 -6.81 4.97
CA HIS A 64 7.58 -5.53 4.31
C HIS A 64 7.91 -5.78 2.83
N LEU A 65 7.15 -5.14 1.94
CA LEU A 65 7.40 -5.21 0.49
C LEU A 65 7.83 -3.84 -0.03
N LEU A 66 8.90 -3.83 -0.82
CA LEU A 66 9.43 -2.64 -1.48
C LEU A 66 9.29 -2.75 -3.00
N TYR A 67 8.63 -1.77 -3.60
CA TYR A 67 8.48 -1.67 -5.05
C TYR A 67 9.45 -0.60 -5.57
N ASN A 68 10.50 -1.02 -6.28
CA ASN A 68 11.39 -0.10 -6.95
C ASN A 68 10.84 0.24 -8.33
N MET A 69 10.35 1.48 -8.50
CA MET A 69 9.66 1.91 -9.71
C MET A 69 9.99 3.37 -10.05
N ALA A 70 10.10 3.68 -11.33
CA ALA A 70 10.41 5.02 -11.82
C ALA A 70 9.33 6.05 -11.46
N THR A 71 9.70 7.32 -11.31
CA THR A 71 8.75 8.42 -11.15
C THR A 71 7.82 8.53 -12.35
N GLY A 72 6.54 8.80 -12.13
CA GLY A 72 5.53 8.87 -13.20
C GLY A 72 5.09 7.51 -13.78
N SER A 73 5.61 6.39 -13.27
CA SER A 73 5.19 5.04 -13.67
C SER A 73 3.81 4.61 -13.15
N GLY A 74 3.07 5.51 -12.47
CA GLY A 74 1.74 5.18 -11.94
C GLY A 74 1.78 4.27 -10.71
N LYS A 75 2.79 4.42 -9.85
CA LYS A 75 2.93 3.70 -8.56
C LYS A 75 1.67 3.80 -7.69
N THR A 76 1.08 4.98 -7.63
CA THR A 76 -0.13 5.26 -6.84
C THR A 76 -1.31 4.38 -7.24
N LEU A 77 -1.43 4.02 -8.52
CA LEU A 77 -2.46 3.11 -8.99
C LEU A 77 -2.26 1.69 -8.45
N ILE A 78 -1.01 1.21 -8.41
CA ILE A 78 -0.70 -0.11 -7.83
C ILE A 78 -1.08 -0.10 -6.35
N MET A 79 -0.79 0.98 -5.62
CA MET A 79 -1.21 1.12 -4.21
C MET A 79 -2.74 1.04 -4.07
N ALA A 80 -3.51 1.73 -4.92
CA ALA A 80 -4.96 1.65 -4.93
C ALA A 80 -5.47 0.23 -5.23
N GLY A 81 -4.90 -0.46 -6.21
CA GLY A 81 -5.29 -1.83 -6.55
C GLY A 81 -4.98 -2.83 -5.41
N LEU A 82 -3.83 -2.69 -4.76
CA LEU A 82 -3.46 -3.50 -3.61
C LEU A 82 -4.35 -3.20 -2.39
N MET A 83 -4.79 -1.95 -2.21
CA MET A 83 -5.75 -1.56 -1.18
C MET A 83 -7.10 -2.27 -1.37
N LEU A 84 -7.62 -2.31 -2.60
CA LEU A 84 -8.83 -3.07 -2.94
C LEU A 84 -8.63 -4.58 -2.66
N HIS A 85 -7.45 -5.12 -2.99
CA HIS A 85 -7.14 -6.52 -2.71
C HIS A 85 -7.11 -6.83 -1.21
N LEU A 86 -6.45 -5.99 -0.42
CA LEU A 86 -6.36 -6.16 1.02
C LEU A 86 -7.72 -5.95 1.70
N TYR A 87 -8.57 -5.05 1.17
CA TYR A 87 -9.93 -4.92 1.64
C TYR A 87 -10.72 -6.24 1.47
N GLN A 88 -10.60 -6.89 0.31
CA GLN A 88 -11.20 -8.21 0.08
C GLN A 88 -10.68 -9.29 1.06
N LYS A 89 -9.44 -9.15 1.55
CA LYS A 89 -8.83 -10.01 2.58
C LYS A 89 -9.22 -9.64 4.02
N GLY A 90 -10.10 -8.66 4.21
CA GLY A 90 -10.62 -8.26 5.52
C GLY A 90 -9.86 -7.12 6.20
N TYR A 91 -8.94 -6.46 5.50
CA TYR A 91 -8.33 -5.23 6.00
C TYR A 91 -9.30 -4.05 5.81
N ARG A 92 -9.37 -3.15 6.80
CA ARG A 92 -10.25 -1.96 6.75
C ARG A 92 -9.50 -0.65 6.95
N ASN A 93 -8.32 -0.73 7.57
CA ASN A 93 -7.59 0.44 8.05
C ASN A 93 -6.27 0.55 7.30
N PHE A 94 -6.04 1.72 6.73
CA PHE A 94 -4.86 2.04 5.93
C PHE A 94 -4.23 3.34 6.44
N LEU A 95 -2.94 3.29 6.75
CA LEU A 95 -2.14 4.48 7.05
C LEU A 95 -1.28 4.78 5.84
N PHE A 96 -1.56 5.90 5.17
CA PHE A 96 -0.79 6.37 4.02
C PHE A 96 0.10 7.52 4.43
N PHE A 97 1.41 7.39 4.20
CA PHE A 97 2.36 8.42 4.58
C PHE A 97 3.38 8.76 3.49
N VAL A 98 3.75 10.04 3.47
CA VAL A 98 4.63 10.65 2.45
C VAL A 98 5.53 11.71 3.08
N ASN A 99 6.47 12.23 2.30
CA ASN A 99 7.47 13.17 2.82
C ASN A 99 7.01 14.63 2.92
N SER A 100 5.87 15.00 2.33
CA SER A 100 5.42 16.40 2.36
C SER A 100 3.90 16.57 2.25
N ASN A 101 3.38 17.66 2.83
CA ASN A 101 1.96 18.02 2.77
C ASN A 101 1.46 18.26 1.34
N ASN A 102 2.31 18.76 0.44
CA ASN A 102 1.94 18.95 -0.96
C ASN A 102 1.64 17.62 -1.67
N ILE A 103 2.36 16.55 -1.30
CA ILE A 103 2.08 15.20 -1.81
C ILE A 103 0.79 14.66 -1.19
N ILE A 104 0.56 14.89 0.11
CA ILE A 104 -0.70 14.49 0.77
C ILE A 104 -1.90 15.03 0.02
N GLN A 105 -1.94 16.34 -0.26
CA GLN A 105 -3.10 16.94 -0.93
C GLN A 105 -3.33 16.37 -2.32
N LYS A 106 -2.27 16.14 -3.09
CA LYS A 106 -2.35 15.49 -4.41
C LYS A 106 -2.84 14.04 -4.30
N THR A 107 -2.37 13.30 -3.30
CA THR A 107 -2.79 11.91 -3.08
C THR A 107 -4.25 11.86 -2.64
N LYS A 108 -4.68 12.73 -1.72
CA LYS A 108 -6.09 12.85 -1.33
C LYS A 108 -6.98 13.09 -2.54
N ASP A 109 -6.60 14.04 -3.41
CA ASP A 109 -7.34 14.30 -4.65
C ASP A 109 -7.44 13.05 -5.55
N ASN A 110 -6.33 12.32 -5.74
CA ASN A 110 -6.32 11.09 -6.52
C ASN A 110 -7.17 9.95 -5.91
N PHE A 111 -7.25 9.85 -4.58
CA PHE A 111 -7.97 8.75 -3.90
C PHE A 111 -9.43 9.07 -3.59
N LEU A 112 -9.77 10.34 -3.36
CA LEU A 112 -11.05 10.74 -2.76
C LEU A 112 -11.90 11.63 -3.66
N ASN A 113 -11.34 12.27 -4.69
CA ASN A 113 -12.08 13.21 -5.53
C ASN A 113 -12.41 12.61 -6.91
N PRO A 114 -13.65 12.13 -7.16
CA PRO A 114 -14.05 11.58 -8.46
C PRO A 114 -13.92 12.56 -9.63
N GLN A 115 -13.94 13.87 -9.35
CA GLN A 115 -13.78 14.92 -10.37
C GLN A 115 -12.31 15.16 -10.75
N ALA A 116 -11.36 14.61 -10.00
CA ALA A 116 -9.95 14.74 -10.31
C ALA A 116 -9.59 13.95 -11.58
N SER A 117 -8.85 14.59 -12.49
CA SER A 117 -8.34 13.92 -13.71
C SER A 117 -7.54 12.65 -13.40
N LYS A 118 -6.90 12.60 -12.24
CA LYS A 118 -6.06 11.50 -11.74
C LYS A 118 -6.76 10.64 -10.68
N TYR A 119 -8.07 10.75 -10.53
CA TYR A 119 -8.84 9.85 -9.66
C TYR A 119 -8.53 8.38 -10.00
N LEU A 120 -8.34 7.54 -8.99
CA LEU A 120 -7.78 6.19 -9.16
C LEU A 120 -8.82 5.09 -9.30
N PHE A 121 -10.05 5.35 -8.88
CA PHE A 121 -11.11 4.36 -8.81
C PHE A 121 -12.16 4.58 -9.90
N ASN A 122 -12.98 3.56 -10.10
CA ASN A 122 -14.20 3.66 -10.90
C ASN A 122 -15.26 4.48 -10.13
N ASP A 123 -16.33 4.90 -10.80
CA ASP A 123 -17.39 5.73 -10.21
C ASP A 123 -18.02 5.08 -8.97
N LYS A 124 -18.06 3.75 -8.97
CA LYS A 124 -18.46 2.93 -7.82
C LYS A 124 -17.46 1.82 -7.61
N ILE A 125 -17.09 1.59 -6.36
CA ILE A 125 -16.30 0.44 -5.94
C ILE A 125 -17.27 -0.61 -5.42
N VAL A 126 -17.32 -1.77 -6.08
CA VAL A 126 -18.15 -2.91 -5.67
C VAL A 126 -17.26 -4.11 -5.43
N ILE A 127 -17.27 -4.61 -4.21
CA ILE A 127 -16.46 -5.75 -3.79
C ILE A 127 -17.38 -6.76 -3.12
N ALA A 128 -17.36 -8.00 -3.62
CA ALA A 128 -18.25 -9.08 -3.16
C ALA A 128 -19.75 -8.68 -3.12
N GLY A 129 -20.20 -7.92 -4.13
CA GLY A 129 -21.58 -7.46 -4.26
C GLY A 129 -21.98 -6.32 -3.32
N LYS A 130 -21.04 -5.75 -2.56
CA LYS A 130 -21.28 -4.60 -1.68
C LYS A 130 -20.58 -3.37 -2.22
N GLU A 131 -21.26 -2.24 -2.16
CA GLU A 131 -20.66 -0.93 -2.42
C GLU A 131 -19.70 -0.58 -1.27
N VAL A 132 -18.51 -0.13 -1.62
CA VAL A 132 -17.42 0.21 -0.70
C VAL A 132 -16.99 1.64 -0.96
N LEU A 133 -16.86 2.43 0.09
CA LEU A 133 -16.36 3.80 0.01
C LEU A 133 -14.89 3.85 0.44
N ILE A 134 -14.14 4.80 -0.13
CA ILE A 134 -12.84 5.22 0.41
C ILE A 134 -13.12 6.42 1.31
N LYS A 135 -12.84 6.30 2.61
CA LYS A 135 -13.11 7.33 3.62
C LYS A 135 -11.82 7.82 4.21
N GLU A 136 -11.60 9.13 4.13
CA GLU A 136 -10.59 9.75 4.98
C GLU A 136 -11.07 9.75 6.44
N ILE A 137 -10.16 9.40 7.36
CA ILE A 137 -10.39 9.42 8.80
C ILE A 137 -9.27 10.19 9.51
N ASP A 138 -9.63 10.88 10.59
CA ASP A 138 -8.66 11.57 11.44
C ASP A 138 -8.00 10.61 12.44
N ASN A 139 -8.71 9.60 12.94
CA ASN A 139 -8.18 8.57 13.82
C ASN A 139 -8.82 7.20 13.50
N PHE A 140 -8.21 6.11 13.96
CA PHE A 140 -8.72 4.76 13.68
C PHE A 140 -9.86 4.31 14.61
N GLU A 141 -10.23 5.10 15.62
CA GLU A 141 -11.36 4.79 16.51
C GLU A 141 -12.70 5.04 15.81
N GLU A 142 -12.75 6.03 14.93
CA GLU A 142 -13.92 6.36 14.11
C GLU A 142 -14.07 5.47 12.86
N ALA A 143 -13.11 4.57 12.62
CA ALA A 143 -13.08 3.71 11.45
C ALA A 143 -14.23 2.69 11.47
N ASP A 144 -15.04 2.69 10.40
CA ASP A 144 -16.11 1.69 10.26
C ASP A 144 -15.59 0.35 9.73
N ASN A 145 -16.40 -0.71 9.84
CA ASN A 145 -16.02 -2.06 9.41
C ASN A 145 -16.48 -2.43 7.99
N GLN A 146 -17.13 -1.50 7.27
CA GLN A 146 -17.75 -1.72 5.97
C GLN A 146 -16.91 -1.12 4.83
N ASN A 147 -16.14 -0.08 5.10
CA ASN A 147 -15.45 0.73 4.09
C ASN A 147 -13.93 0.60 4.21
N ILE A 148 -13.24 1.23 3.25
CA ILE A 148 -11.80 1.42 3.31
C ILE A 148 -11.55 2.74 4.03
N ASN A 149 -11.03 2.68 5.25
CA ASN A 149 -10.67 3.84 6.04
C ASN A 149 -9.18 4.16 5.85
N ILE A 150 -8.88 5.37 5.43
CA ILE A 150 -7.52 5.83 5.15
C ILE A 150 -7.19 7.07 5.97
N LYS A 151 -6.10 7.01 6.74
CA LYS A 151 -5.48 8.20 7.33
C LYS A 151 -4.30 8.61 6.48
N PHE A 152 -4.29 9.86 6.01
CA PHE A 152 -3.14 10.46 5.33
C PHE A 152 -2.29 11.25 6.32
N THR A 153 -0.98 11.01 6.35
CA THR A 153 -0.07 11.75 7.23
C THR A 153 1.28 11.99 6.55
N THR A 154 2.09 12.89 7.09
CA THR A 154 3.50 12.97 6.70
C THR A 154 4.32 12.03 7.56
N ILE A 155 5.48 11.63 7.08
CA ILE A 155 6.42 10.87 7.91
C ILE A 155 6.79 11.65 9.18
N GLN A 156 7.01 12.96 9.07
CA GLN A 156 7.37 13.81 10.21
C GLN A 156 6.22 13.86 11.23
N GLN A 157 4.98 14.02 10.76
CA GLN A 157 3.82 14.04 11.63
C GLN A 157 3.60 12.67 12.29
N LEU A 158 3.75 11.58 11.54
CA LEU A 158 3.65 10.22 12.10
C LEU A 158 4.67 10.00 13.24
N HIS A 159 5.91 10.43 13.07
CA HIS A 159 6.90 10.36 14.15
C HIS A 159 6.53 11.22 15.36
N ILE A 160 5.97 12.41 15.15
CA ILE A 160 5.52 13.28 16.25
C ILE A 160 4.37 12.62 17.01
N ASP A 161 3.38 12.10 16.29
CA ASP A 161 2.18 11.45 16.84
C ASP A 161 2.54 10.22 17.68
N LEU A 162 3.46 9.38 17.19
CA LEU A 162 3.89 8.17 17.90
C LEU A 162 4.75 8.46 19.14
N ASN A 163 5.44 9.59 19.18
CA ASN A 163 6.29 9.95 20.34
C ASN A 163 5.59 10.89 21.33
N ASN A 164 4.54 11.59 20.90
CA ASN A 164 3.79 12.55 21.72
C ASN A 164 2.30 12.24 21.58
N THR A 165 1.85 11.18 22.26
CA THR A 165 0.45 10.74 22.23
C THR A 165 -0.48 11.89 22.63
N LYS A 166 -1.39 12.25 21.72
CA LYS A 166 -2.45 13.24 21.91
C LYS A 166 -3.80 12.58 21.67
N GLU A 167 -4.86 13.21 22.15
CA GLU A 167 -6.22 12.87 21.76
C GLU A 167 -6.32 12.91 20.22
N ASN A 168 -6.80 11.83 19.59
CA ASN A 168 -6.94 11.64 18.14
C ASN A 168 -5.65 11.42 17.30
N SER A 169 -4.50 11.14 17.92
CA SER A 169 -3.28 10.76 17.18
C SER A 169 -3.21 9.25 16.94
N VAL A 170 -2.44 8.81 15.92
CA VAL A 170 -2.11 7.38 15.76
C VAL A 170 -1.28 6.92 16.95
N THR A 171 -1.66 5.81 17.56
CA THR A 171 -1.00 5.25 18.74
C THR A 171 -0.31 3.91 18.45
N TYR A 172 0.54 3.43 19.35
CA TYR A 172 1.13 2.09 19.22
C TYR A 172 0.07 0.99 19.34
N GLU A 173 -0.97 1.21 20.16
CA GLU A 173 -2.10 0.30 20.33
C GLU A 173 -2.85 0.07 19.02
N ASP A 174 -2.97 1.09 18.15
CA ASP A 174 -3.57 0.94 16.83
C ASP A 174 -2.87 -0.13 15.97
N PHE A 175 -1.54 -0.26 16.06
CA PHE A 175 -0.78 -1.27 15.30
C PHE A 175 -0.94 -2.67 15.87
N LYS A 176 -1.24 -2.78 17.16
CA LYS A 176 -1.39 -4.06 17.86
C LYS A 176 -2.79 -4.64 17.71
N ASP A 177 -3.80 -3.79 17.87
CA ASP A 177 -5.19 -4.22 18.01
C ASP A 177 -5.96 -4.22 16.68
N LYS A 178 -5.45 -3.53 15.66
CA LYS A 178 -6.12 -3.41 14.36
C LYS A 178 -5.31 -4.08 13.24
N LYS A 179 -6.02 -4.69 12.28
CA LYS A 179 -5.45 -5.11 10.99
C LYS A 179 -5.12 -3.87 10.15
N LEU A 180 -3.97 -3.28 10.41
CA LEU A 180 -3.51 -2.04 9.79
C LEU A 180 -2.55 -2.32 8.62
N VAL A 181 -2.75 -1.62 7.51
CA VAL A 181 -1.85 -1.66 6.35
C VAL A 181 -1.11 -0.32 6.26
N LEU A 182 0.20 -0.39 6.09
CA LEU A 182 1.08 0.77 5.99
C LEU A 182 1.50 0.95 4.54
N ILE A 183 1.22 2.13 3.98
CA ILE A 183 1.57 2.46 2.60
C ILE A 183 2.42 3.72 2.60
N ALA A 184 3.65 3.58 2.10
CA ALA A 184 4.59 4.67 1.94
C ALA A 184 4.80 4.98 0.46
N ASP A 185 4.67 6.25 0.06
CA ASP A 185 5.21 6.71 -1.23
C ASP A 185 6.56 7.41 -1.02
N GLU A 186 7.46 7.22 -1.97
CA GLU A 186 8.84 7.71 -1.91
C GLU A 186 9.62 7.24 -0.66
N ALA A 187 9.49 5.94 -0.36
CA ALA A 187 10.05 5.31 0.83
C ALA A 187 11.59 5.44 0.98
N HIS A 188 12.30 5.67 -0.13
CA HIS A 188 13.75 5.84 -0.11
C HIS A 188 14.20 7.11 0.62
N HIS A 189 13.38 8.17 0.64
CA HIS A 189 13.62 9.35 1.47
C HIS A 189 13.40 9.06 2.97
N LEU A 190 12.63 8.03 3.31
CA LEU A 190 12.35 7.64 4.71
C LEU A 190 13.57 6.95 5.36
N VAL A 191 14.40 6.28 4.56
CA VAL A 191 15.57 5.52 5.05
C VAL A 191 16.84 6.37 5.05
N ALA A 192 16.91 7.43 4.23
CA ALA A 192 18.13 8.23 4.01
C ALA A 192 18.67 8.98 5.24
N GLY A 193 17.85 9.22 6.27
CA GLY A 193 18.30 9.87 7.52
C GLY A 193 19.36 9.06 8.28
N THR A 194 19.41 7.74 8.07
CA THR A 194 20.37 6.84 8.75
C THR A 194 21.82 7.03 8.29
N LYS A 195 22.08 7.62 7.11
CA LYS A 195 23.44 7.87 6.61
C LYS A 195 24.09 9.14 7.18
N SER A 196 23.32 10.07 7.73
CA SER A 196 23.79 11.37 8.19
C SER A 196 24.19 11.46 9.67
N GLY A 197 24.26 10.34 10.40
CA GLY A 197 24.73 10.32 11.80
C GLY A 197 23.84 11.02 12.82
N ASN A 198 22.75 11.67 12.40
CA ASN A 198 21.68 12.09 13.28
C ASN A 198 20.79 10.88 13.54
N LEU A 199 20.80 10.38 14.77
CA LEU A 199 19.84 9.38 15.27
C LEU A 199 18.41 9.91 15.14
N PHE A 200 17.81 9.75 13.97
CA PHE A 200 16.38 9.64 13.78
C PHE A 200 16.13 8.20 13.36
N GLY A 201 15.62 7.38 14.27
CA GLY A 201 15.35 5.96 14.05
C GLY A 201 14.55 5.75 12.76
N SER A 202 14.77 4.61 12.10
CA SER A 202 13.97 4.24 10.94
C SER A 202 12.48 4.30 11.33
N TRP A 203 11.61 4.74 10.44
CA TRP A 203 10.16 4.65 10.68
C TRP A 203 9.73 3.21 11.01
N GLU A 204 10.47 2.22 10.50
CA GLU A 204 10.32 0.82 10.88
C GLU A 204 10.57 0.59 12.37
N ASP A 205 11.56 1.26 12.97
CA ASP A 205 11.84 1.19 14.42
C ASP A 205 10.74 1.89 15.23
N THR A 206 10.05 2.85 14.62
CA THR A 206 8.92 3.57 15.24
C THR A 206 7.63 2.75 15.20
N VAL A 207 7.53 1.73 14.34
CA VAL A 207 6.33 0.88 14.22
C VAL A 207 6.53 -0.52 14.81
N LYS A 208 7.79 -0.97 14.98
CA LYS A 208 8.13 -2.28 15.55
C LYS A 208 8.20 -2.30 17.09
N LYS A 209 8.10 -1.15 17.76
CA LYS A 209 8.01 -1.08 19.23
C LYS A 209 6.62 -1.46 19.71
#